data_AF-A0A357CUD7-F1
#
_entry.id   AF-A0A357CUD7-F1
#
_cell.length_a   1.000
_cell.length_b   1.000
_cell.length_c   1.000
_cell.angle_alpha   90.00
_cell.angle_beta   90.00
_cell.angle_gamma   90.00
#
_symmetry.space_group_name_H-M   'P 1'
#
loop_
_entity.id
_entity.type
_entity.pdbx_description
1 polymer ?
#
loop_
_entity_poly.entity_id
_entity_poly.type
_entity_poly.pdbx_seq_one_letter_code
_entity_poly.pdbx_strand_id
1 'polypeptide(L)'
;MQLSTPTGKIPLIAVIGATATGKSALAIRLAKVLGGEIISGDSMQVYRGMDIGTAKPTREERSAVPHHLIDIADITEAFSVADFIEKARKASIDITSRGNIPVIAGGTGLYID
;
A
#
# COMPACT_ATOMS: atom_id res chain seq x y z
N MET A 1 -20.22 -7.35 -2.32
CA MET A 1 -19.60 -8.38 -3.17
C MET A 1 -18.49 -9.01 -2.34
N GLN A 2 -18.75 -10.15 -1.68
CA GLN A 2 -17.73 -10.86 -0.91
C GLN A 2 -16.86 -11.66 -1.89
N LEU A 3 -15.57 -11.32 -1.96
CA LEU A 3 -14.58 -12.15 -2.65
C LEU A 3 -14.32 -13.38 -1.77
N SER A 4 -15.14 -14.42 -1.92
CA SER A 4 -14.91 -15.71 -1.28
C SER A 4 -13.85 -16.48 -2.07
N THR A 5 -12.60 -16.52 -1.60
CA THR A 5 -11.54 -17.33 -2.20
C THR A 5 -11.62 -18.80 -1.69
N PRO A 6 -11.67 -19.81 -2.58
CA PRO A 6 -11.75 -21.24 -2.21
C PRO A 6 -10.46 -21.86 -1.64
N THR A 7 -9.45 -21.06 -1.31
CA THR A 7 -8.14 -21.51 -0.83
C THR A 7 -7.67 -20.51 0.21
N GLY A 8 -6.97 -20.93 1.27
CA GLY A 8 -6.50 -20.06 2.38
C GLY A 8 -5.50 -18.94 2.00
N LYS A 9 -5.61 -18.40 0.80
CA LYS A 9 -4.86 -17.26 0.27
C LYS A 9 -5.67 -15.98 0.51
N ILE A 10 -4.96 -14.95 0.97
CA ILE A 10 -5.51 -13.61 1.19
C ILE A 10 -5.71 -12.95 -0.19
N PRO A 11 -6.94 -12.51 -0.55
CA PRO A 11 -7.15 -11.76 -1.77
C PRO A 11 -6.45 -10.41 -1.68
N LEU A 12 -5.66 -10.08 -2.70
CA LEU A 12 -4.84 -8.88 -2.76
C LEU A 12 -5.02 -8.22 -4.12
N ILE A 13 -5.18 -6.90 -4.14
CA ILE A 13 -5.20 -6.13 -5.38
C ILE A 13 -3.89 -5.35 -5.50
N ALA A 14 -3.24 -5.43 -6.66
CA ALA A 14 -2.04 -4.65 -6.95
C ALA A 14 -2.34 -3.61 -8.04
N VAL A 15 -2.10 -2.33 -7.75
CA VAL A 15 -2.19 -1.21 -8.68
C VAL A 15 -0.76 -0.74 -9.00
N ILE A 16 -0.24 -1.24 -10.12
CA ILE A 16 1.17 -1.08 -10.51
C ILE A 16 1.34 -0.25 -11.80
N GLY A 17 2.52 0.36 -11.95
CA GLY A 17 2.88 1.12 -13.16
C GLY A 17 3.92 2.23 -12.90
N ALA A 18 4.36 2.88 -13.96
CA ALA A 18 5.41 3.92 -13.90
C ALA A 18 5.02 5.11 -12.99
N THR A 19 6.00 5.84 -12.47
CA THR A 19 5.76 7.07 -11.69
C THR A 19 4.94 8.08 -12.49
N ALA A 20 4.11 8.87 -11.80
CA ALA A 20 3.23 9.89 -12.40
C ALA A 20 2.12 9.40 -13.35
N THR A 21 1.80 8.09 -13.39
CA THR A 21 0.67 7.56 -14.19
C THR A 21 -0.68 7.56 -13.47
N GLY A 22 -0.80 8.20 -12.31
CA GLY A 22 -2.07 8.32 -11.57
C GLY A 22 -2.47 7.12 -10.71
N LYS A 23 -1.53 6.21 -10.40
CA LYS A 23 -1.77 5.00 -9.61
C LYS A 23 -2.40 5.25 -8.24
N SER A 24 -1.89 6.24 -7.50
CA SER A 24 -2.39 6.56 -6.16
C SER A 24 -3.87 6.95 -6.21
N ALA A 25 -4.25 7.81 -7.17
CA ALA A 25 -5.64 8.20 -7.36
C ALA A 25 -6.54 7.01 -7.73
N LEU A 26 -6.06 6.10 -8.59
CA LEU A 26 -6.78 4.87 -8.93
C LEU A 26 -6.93 3.94 -7.72
N ALA A 27 -5.86 3.72 -6.95
CA ALA A 27 -5.87 2.88 -5.77
C ALA A 27 -6.84 3.42 -4.70
N ILE A 28 -6.85 4.74 -4.46
CA ILE A 28 -7.79 5.37 -3.51
C ILE A 28 -9.23 5.19 -3.96
N ARG A 29 -9.53 5.41 -5.25
CA ARG A 29 -10.88 5.19 -5.78
C ARG A 29 -11.31 3.74 -5.64
N LEU A 30 -10.41 2.80 -5.93
CA LEU A 30 -10.69 1.37 -5.84
C LEU A 30 -10.93 0.93 -4.38
N ALA A 31 -10.07 1.36 -3.46
CA ALA A 31 -10.20 1.10 -2.03
C ALA A 31 -11.54 1.63 -1.49
N LYS A 32 -11.96 2.84 -1.88
CA LYS A 32 -13.28 3.38 -1.48
C LYS A 32 -14.46 2.52 -1.95
N VAL A 33 -14.44 2.07 -3.21
CA VAL A 33 -15.53 1.27 -3.79
C VAL A 33 -15.60 -0.13 -3.19
N LEU A 34 -14.44 -0.70 -2.85
CA LEU A 34 -14.34 -2.09 -2.39
C LEU A 34 -14.32 -2.26 -0.87
N GLY A 35 -14.30 -1.17 -0.09
CA GLY A 35 -14.04 -1.25 1.36
C GLY A 35 -12.61 -1.75 1.64
N GLY A 36 -11.65 -1.25 0.87
CA GLY A 36 -10.24 -1.62 0.95
C GLY A 36 -9.39 -0.62 1.72
N GLU A 37 -8.16 -1.06 2.00
CA GLU A 37 -7.11 -0.27 2.63
C GLU A 37 -5.84 -0.32 1.77
N ILE A 38 -5.08 0.77 1.72
CA ILE A 38 -3.91 0.90 0.84
C ILE A 38 -2.63 0.52 1.57
N ILE A 39 -1.81 -0.31 0.94
CA ILE A 39 -0.42 -0.56 1.35
C ILE A 39 0.48 0.14 0.33
N SER A 40 1.32 1.08 0.77
CA SER A 40 2.28 1.72 -0.13
C SER A 40 3.36 0.72 -0.55
N GLY A 41 3.48 0.49 -1.85
CA GLY A 41 4.53 -0.32 -2.49
C GLY A 41 5.62 0.52 -3.12
N ASP A 42 5.92 1.68 -2.54
CA ASP A 42 6.98 2.59 -2.96
C ASP A 42 8.08 2.64 -1.89
N SER A 43 9.32 2.32 -2.29
CA SER A 43 10.45 2.23 -1.36
C SER A 43 10.87 3.55 -0.73
N MET A 44 10.44 4.69 -1.26
CA MET A 44 10.79 6.01 -0.73
C MET A 44 9.70 6.60 0.16
N GLN A 45 8.44 6.19 0.00
CA GLN A 45 7.33 6.68 0.81
C GLN A 45 7.33 6.15 2.26
N VAL A 46 8.12 5.12 2.53
CA VAL A 46 8.31 4.55 3.88
C VAL A 46 9.00 5.53 4.85
N TYR A 47 9.76 6.50 4.34
CA TYR A 47 10.61 7.39 5.15
C TYR A 47 9.89 8.67 5.60
N ARG A 48 9.95 8.97 6.90
CA ARG A 48 9.35 10.18 7.49
C ARG A 48 9.96 11.46 6.91
N GLY A 49 9.13 12.49 6.75
CA GLY A 49 9.55 13.83 6.32
C GLY A 49 9.90 13.97 4.83
N MET A 50 9.96 12.87 4.08
CA MET A 50 10.25 12.88 2.64
C MET A 50 8.99 13.02 1.78
N ASP A 51 8.16 14.03 2.00
CA ASP A 51 6.80 14.06 1.41
C ASP A 51 6.79 14.50 -0.06
N ILE A 52 7.45 15.62 -0.39
CA ILE A 52 7.40 16.25 -1.72
C ILE A 52 8.16 15.42 -2.76
N GLY A 53 9.42 15.06 -2.46
CA GLY A 53 10.30 14.38 -3.40
C GLY A 53 9.88 12.94 -3.74
N THR A 54 9.00 12.34 -2.94
CA THR A 54 8.55 10.94 -3.11
C THR A 54 7.09 10.85 -3.56
N ALA A 55 6.47 12.01 -3.84
CA ALA A 55 5.07 12.12 -4.23
C ALA A 55 4.14 11.34 -3.28
N LYS A 56 4.35 11.47 -1.95
CA LYS A 56 3.47 10.84 -0.97
C LYS A 56 2.04 11.33 -1.14
N PRO A 57 1.05 10.46 -0.92
CA PRO A 57 -0.34 10.88 -0.80
C PRO A 57 -0.47 11.99 0.25
N THR A 58 -1.22 13.03 -0.14
CA THR A 58 -1.56 14.16 0.72
C THR A 58 -2.29 13.71 1.99
N ARG A 59 -2.40 14.59 3.00
CA ARG A 59 -3.14 14.25 4.22
C ARG A 59 -4.62 14.00 3.92
N GLU A 60 -5.17 14.76 2.99
CA GLU A 60 -6.54 14.65 2.50
C GLU A 60 -6.76 13.28 1.86
N GLU A 61 -5.87 12.84 0.98
CA GLU A 61 -5.91 11.51 0.37
C GLU A 61 -5.76 10.37 1.41
N ARG A 62 -4.84 10.54 2.37
CA ARG A 62 -4.63 9.57 3.46
C ARG A 62 -5.80 9.51 4.44
N SER A 63 -6.55 10.59 4.59
CA SER A 63 -7.78 10.62 5.41
C SER A 63 -8.96 9.93 4.71
N ALA A 64 -8.89 9.81 3.38
CA ALA A 64 -9.99 9.31 2.58
C ALA A 64 -10.09 7.77 2.58
N VAL A 65 -8.96 7.08 2.76
CA VAL A 65 -8.84 5.63 2.96
C VAL A 65 -7.60 5.35 3.82
N PRO A 66 -7.61 4.33 4.71
CA PRO A 66 -6.43 3.97 5.48
C PRO A 66 -5.23 3.64 4.59
N HIS A 67 -4.06 4.18 4.93
CA HIS A 67 -2.79 3.90 4.26
C HIS A 67 -1.80 3.27 5.24
N HIS A 68 -1.12 2.24 4.78
CA HIS A 68 -0.11 1.48 5.49
C HIS A 68 1.25 1.65 4.83
N LEU A 69 2.32 1.46 5.61
CA LEU A 69 3.72 1.53 5.18
C LEU A 69 4.15 2.90 4.61
N ILE A 70 3.52 3.97 5.07
CA ILE A 70 3.96 5.36 4.84
C ILE A 70 4.47 5.90 6.17
N ASP A 71 5.58 6.65 6.17
CA ASP A 71 6.12 7.28 7.38
C ASP A 71 6.44 6.28 8.52
N ILE A 72 6.91 5.08 8.16
CA ILE A 72 7.20 3.98 9.10
C ILE A 72 8.67 3.87 9.51
N ALA A 73 9.59 4.50 8.77
CA ALA A 73 11.03 4.51 9.05
C ALA A 73 11.58 5.94 9.05
N ASP A 74 12.64 6.20 9.81
CA ASP A 74 13.41 7.44 9.75
C ASP A 74 14.38 7.41 8.57
N ILE A 75 14.77 8.57 8.04
CA ILE A 75 15.59 8.67 6.82
C ILE A 75 16.98 8.01 6.96
N THR A 76 17.43 7.82 8.20
CA THR A 76 18.72 7.22 8.54
C THR A 76 18.65 5.70 8.70
N GLU A 77 17.43 5.14 8.75
CA GLU A 77 17.22 3.71 8.88
C GLU A 77 17.29 3.03 7.51
N ALA A 78 17.84 1.81 7.47
CA ALA A 78 17.76 1.00 6.27
C ALA A 78 16.36 0.36 6.17
N PHE A 79 15.79 0.35 4.97
CA PHE A 79 14.53 -0.35 4.68
C PHE A 79 14.69 -1.25 3.45
N SER A 80 14.73 -2.55 3.67
CA SER A 80 14.98 -3.55 2.64
C SER A 80 13.69 -4.11 2.02
N VAL A 81 13.83 -4.84 0.92
CA VAL A 81 12.72 -5.63 0.34
C VAL A 81 12.20 -6.70 1.31
N ALA A 82 13.06 -7.28 2.14
CA ALA A 82 12.64 -8.26 3.14
C ALA A 82 11.75 -7.60 4.21
N ASP A 83 12.12 -6.40 4.66
CA ASP A 83 11.30 -5.60 5.58
C ASP A 83 9.95 -5.26 4.97
N PHE A 84 9.94 -4.87 3.69
CA PHE A 84 8.70 -4.63 2.95
C PHE A 84 7.80 -5.86 2.93
N ILE A 85 8.31 -7.02 2.50
CA ILE A 85 7.52 -8.26 2.39
C ILE A 85 6.94 -8.65 3.75
N GLU A 86 7.73 -8.58 4.82
CA GLU A 86 7.27 -8.91 6.16
C GLU A 86 6.13 -7.98 6.61
N LYS A 87 6.34 -6.66 6.47
CA LYS A 87 5.37 -5.66 6.93
C LYS A 87 4.13 -5.61 6.06
N ALA A 88 4.25 -5.76 4.74
CA ALA A 88 3.14 -5.81 3.80
C ALA A 88 2.29 -7.07 4.03
N ARG A 89 2.91 -8.22 4.33
CA ARG A 89 2.18 -9.44 4.71
C ARG A 89 1.40 -9.24 6.01
N LYS A 90 2.04 -8.67 7.03
CA LYS A 90 1.38 -8.34 8.31
C LYS A 90 0.19 -7.41 8.11
N ALA A 91 0.37 -6.33 7.34
CA ALA A 91 -0.71 -5.40 7.00
C ALA A 91 -1.84 -6.11 6.23
N SER A 92 -1.51 -6.97 5.26
CA SER A 92 -2.53 -7.70 4.49
C SER A 92 -3.37 -8.63 5.37
N ILE A 93 -2.74 -9.36 6.30
CA ILE A 93 -3.45 -10.22 7.27
C ILE A 93 -4.37 -9.38 8.15
N ASP A 94 -3.85 -8.28 8.68
CA ASP A 94 -4.57 -7.36 9.57
C ASP A 94 -5.78 -6.73 8.88
N ILE A 95 -5.62 -6.20 7.66
CA ILE A 95 -6.69 -5.65 6.81
C ILE A 95 -7.78 -6.71 6.56
N THR A 96 -7.39 -7.91 6.13
CA THR A 96 -8.34 -8.98 5.84
C THR A 96 -9.04 -9.50 7.10
N SER A 97 -8.38 -9.48 8.26
CA SER A 97 -9.01 -9.87 9.54
C SER A 97 -10.16 -8.95 9.94
N ARG A 98 -10.15 -7.69 9.47
CA ARG A 98 -11.26 -6.73 9.62
C ARG A 98 -12.36 -6.87 8.55
N GLY A 99 -12.21 -7.79 7.60
CA GLY A 99 -13.11 -7.94 6.46
C GLY A 99 -12.86 -6.95 5.31
N ASN A 100 -11.76 -6.19 5.36
CA ASN A 100 -11.38 -5.24 4.31
C ASN A 100 -10.46 -5.88 3.26
N ILE A 101 -10.33 -5.24 2.10
CA ILE A 101 -9.51 -5.73 0.99
C ILE A 101 -8.16 -4.98 0.96
N PRO A 102 -7.01 -5.67 1.06
CA PRO A 102 -5.71 -5.03 0.92
C PRO A 102 -5.45 -4.65 -0.55
N VAL A 103 -5.03 -3.40 -0.75
CA VAL A 103 -4.68 -2.82 -2.06
C VAL A 103 -3.25 -2.31 -2.02
N ILE A 104 -2.32 -2.98 -2.70
CA ILE A 104 -0.95 -2.47 -2.86
C ILE A 104 -0.93 -1.44 -3.99
N ALA A 105 -0.43 -0.24 -3.70
CA ALA A 105 -0.25 0.83 -4.69
C ALA A 105 1.23 1.22 -4.76
N GLY A 106 1.87 1.04 -5.92
CA GLY A 106 3.31 1.28 -6.02
C GLY A 106 3.90 1.04 -7.40
N GLY A 107 5.23 1.20 -7.50
CA GLY A 107 5.97 1.01 -8.75
C GLY A 107 7.39 0.49 -8.57
N THR A 108 7.80 0.15 -7.34
CA THR A 108 9.10 -0.45 -7.09
C THR A 108 9.04 -1.92 -7.52
N GLY A 109 9.56 -2.24 -8.70
CA GLY A 109 9.47 -3.60 -9.29
C GLY A 109 9.89 -4.71 -8.32
N LEU A 110 11.00 -4.49 -7.60
CA LEU A 110 11.52 -5.45 -6.61
C LEU A 110 10.57 -5.73 -5.42
N TYR A 111 9.64 -4.81 -5.11
CA TYR A 111 8.67 -5.02 -4.03
C TYR A 111 7.48 -5.88 -4.46
N ILE A 112 7.27 -6.05 -5.77
CA ILE A 112 6.07 -6.65 -6.34
C ILE A 112 6.32 -8.05 -6.93
N ASP A 113 7.55 -8.33 -7.39
CA ASP A 113 7.98 -9.67 -7.87
C ASP A 113 8.02 -10.72 -6.74
#